data_AF-A0A1Q7AID8-F1
#
_entry.id   AF-A0A1Q7AID8-F1
#
_cell.length_a   1.000
_cell.length_b   1.000
_cell.length_c   1.000
_cell.angle_alpha   90.00
_cell.angle_beta   90.00
_cell.angle_gamma   90.00
#
_symmetry.space_group_name_H-M   'P 1'
#
loop_
_entity.id
_entity.type
_entity.pdbx_description
1 polymer ?
#
loop_
_entity_poly.entity_id
_entity_poly.type
_entity_poly.pdbx_seq_one_letter_code
_entity_poly.pdbx_strand_id
1 'polypeptide(L)'
;MRKDITQIVKREFYDAKGRLEKVQTDRRLVNVKGPLWRADEIEMHDVQSNGRTILTLEKRALDAGLKDSLFTETELAREGS
;
A
#
# COMPACT_ATOMS: atom_id res chain seq x y z
N MET A 1 15.24 0.73 4.28
CA MET A 1 14.45 0.03 5.33
C MET A 1 14.70 0.71 6.66
N ARG A 2 13.66 0.97 7.45
CA ARG A 2 13.76 1.35 8.87
C ARG A 2 14.17 0.11 9.66
N LYS A 3 15.39 0.08 10.21
CA LYS A 3 15.97 -1.11 10.85
C LYS A 3 15.37 -1.41 12.23
N ASP A 4 14.94 -0.37 12.94
CA ASP A 4 14.37 -0.43 14.29
C ASP A 4 12.96 -1.03 14.35
N ILE A 5 12.20 -0.94 13.25
CA ILE A 5 10.83 -1.49 13.15
C ILE A 5 10.68 -2.49 11.99
N THR A 6 11.79 -2.86 11.34
CA THR A 6 11.85 -3.79 10.20
C THR A 6 10.86 -3.45 9.08
N GLN A 7 10.64 -2.15 8.83
CA GLN A 7 9.66 -1.66 7.85
C GLN A 7 10.36 -1.16 6.59
N ILE A 8 9.90 -1.60 5.43
CA ILE A 8 10.30 -1.01 4.14
C ILE A 8 9.60 0.34 4.01
N VAL A 9 10.38 1.40 3.82
CA VAL A 9 9.88 2.80 3.73
C VAL A 9 10.05 3.43 2.35
N LYS A 10 10.85 2.79 1.50
CA LYS A 10 11.08 3.20 0.12
C LYS A 10 11.27 1.94 -0.72
N ARG A 11 10.65 1.92 -1.90
CA ARG A 11 10.82 0.88 -2.92
C ARG A 11 11.05 1.55 -4.27
N GLU A 12 11.94 0.97 -5.05
CA GLU A 12 12.24 1.39 -6.43
C GLU A 12 11.80 0.26 -7.35
N PHE A 13 10.94 0.60 -8.32
CA PHE A 13 10.39 -0.32 -9.30
C PHE A 13 11.03 0.01 -10.64
N TYR A 14 11.61 -1.01 -11.27
CA TYR A 14 12.29 -0.90 -12.55
C TYR A 14 11.44 -1.57 -13.63
N ASP A 15 11.41 -0.97 -14.82
CA ASP A 15 10.70 -1.52 -15.96
C ASP A 15 11.40 -2.77 -16.52
N ALA A 16 10.78 -3.42 -17.51
CA ALA A 16 11.33 -4.61 -18.16
C ALA A 16 12.71 -4.39 -18.83
N LYS A 17 13.14 -3.13 -19.04
CA LYS A 17 14.45 -2.75 -19.58
C LYS A 17 15.46 -2.39 -18.48
N GLY A 18 15.07 -2.51 -17.21
CA GLY A 18 15.90 -2.17 -16.06
C GLY A 18 16.02 -0.67 -15.78
N ARG A 19 15.15 0.17 -16.35
CA ARG A 19 15.15 1.61 -16.08
C ARG A 19 14.24 1.90 -14.88
N LEU A 20 14.66 2.82 -14.01
CA LEU A 20 13.82 3.24 -12.89
C LEU A 20 12.51 3.82 -13.44
N GLU A 21 11.38 3.24 -13.03
CA GLU A 21 10.05 3.64 -13.49
C GLU A 21 9.30 4.35 -12.39
N LYS A 22 9.23 3.74 -11.20
CA LYS A 22 8.44 4.27 -10.09
C LYS A 22 9.21 4.21 -8.78
N VAL A 23 9.01 5.21 -7.93
CA VAL A 23 9.51 5.27 -6.56
C VAL A 23 8.31 5.35 -5.63
N GLN A 24 8.17 4.33 -4.76
CA GLN A 24 7.21 4.37 -3.68
C GLN A 24 7.88 4.86 -2.40
N THR A 25 7.25 5.80 -1.71
CA THR A 25 7.64 6.25 -0.37
C THR A 25 6.48 6.08 0.60
N ASP A 26 6.71 5.31 1.66
CA ASP A 26 5.74 5.08 2.73
C ASP A 26 5.97 6.12 3.85
N ARG A 27 4.92 6.85 4.22
CA ARG A 27 4.94 7.90 5.25
C ARG A 27 3.90 7.62 6.33
N ARG A 28 3.94 8.41 7.41
CA ARG A 28 3.03 8.31 8.56
C ARG A 28 2.90 6.87 9.06
N LEU A 29 4.04 6.26 9.40
CA LEU A 29 4.05 4.88 9.89
C LEU A 29 3.41 4.81 11.27
N VAL A 30 2.48 3.88 11.43
CA VAL A 30 1.76 3.60 12.67
C VAL A 30 1.96 2.14 13.08
N ASN A 31 2.15 1.90 14.38
CA ASN A 31 2.11 0.54 14.93
C ASN A 31 0.64 0.14 15.06
N VAL A 32 0.24 -0.90 14.33
CA VAL A 32 -1.15 -1.35 14.29
C VAL A 32 -1.39 -2.54 15.22
N LYS A 33 -0.39 -3.42 15.43
CA LYS A 33 -0.50 -4.57 16.34
C LYS A 33 0.86 -5.23 16.59
N GLY A 34 1.39 -5.17 17.81
CA GLY A 34 2.65 -5.83 18.17
C GLY A 34 3.81 -5.40 17.27
N PRO A 35 4.45 -6.30 16.49
CA PRO A 35 5.52 -5.94 15.56
C PRO A 35 5.00 -5.33 14.24
N LEU A 36 3.68 -5.22 14.05
CA LEU A 36 3.08 -4.83 12.79
C LEU A 36 3.03 -3.31 12.63
N TRP A 37 3.82 -2.80 11.69
CA TRP A 37 3.80 -1.40 11.26
C TRP A 37 3.15 -1.26 9.90
N ARG A 38 2.43 -0.15 9.69
CA ARG A 38 1.79 0.18 8.41
C ARG A 38 1.90 1.67 8.13
N ALA A 39 1.94 2.03 6.85
CA ALA A 39 1.83 3.41 6.41
C ALA A 39 0.36 3.81 6.32
N ASP A 40 0.07 5.04 6.76
CA ASP A 40 -1.23 5.69 6.51
C ASP A 40 -1.14 6.71 5.36
N GLU A 41 0.06 6.92 4.80
CA GLU A 41 0.23 7.66 3.55
C GLU A 41 1.27 6.94 2.68
N ILE A 42 0.94 6.74 1.41
CA ILE A 42 1.84 6.15 0.42
C ILE A 42 1.88 7.08 -0.79
N GLU A 43 3.07 7.56 -1.13
CA GLU A 43 3.31 8.25 -2.39
C GLU A 43 3.93 7.27 -3.39
N MET A 44 3.35 7.22 -4.60
CA MET A 44 3.96 6.63 -5.77
C MET A 44 4.31 7.74 -6.76
N HIS A 45 5.60 7.91 -7.04
CA HIS A 45 6.10 8.83 -8.07
C HIS A 45 6.55 8.03 -9.28
N ASP A 46 5.87 8.20 -10.41
CA ASP A 46 6.38 7.76 -11.71
C ASP A 46 7.44 8.76 -12.17
N VAL A 47 8.70 8.33 -12.17
CA VAL A 47 9.84 9.21 -12.50
C VAL A 47 10.02 9.40 -14.00
N GLN A 48 9.40 8.54 -14.83
CA GLN A 48 9.49 8.65 -16.29
C GLN A 48 8.46 9.65 -16.84
N SER A 49 7.26 9.68 -16.25
CA SER A 49 6.21 10.64 -16.62
C SER A 49 6.11 11.86 -15.69
N ASN A 50 6.81 11.83 -14.56
CA ASN A 50 6.72 12.80 -13.46
C ASN A 50 5.35 12.85 -12.75
N GLY A 51 4.47 11.88 -13.00
CA GLY A 51 3.17 11.76 -12.33
C GLY A 51 3.29 11.28 -10.89
N ARG A 52 2.41 11.76 -10.00
CA ARG A 52 2.36 11.35 -8.59
C ARG A 52 0.96 10.90 -8.19
N THR A 53 0.89 9.80 -7.46
CA THR A 53 -0.32 9.30 -6.82
C THR A 53 -0.08 9.25 -5.32
N ILE A 54 -1.01 9.83 -4.55
CA ILE A 54 -0.99 9.79 -3.09
C ILE A 54 -2.17 8.95 -2.63
N LEU A 55 -1.89 7.86 -1.91
CA LEU A 55 -2.88 7.09 -1.18
C LEU A 55 -2.85 7.50 0.28
N THR A 56 -3.98 7.95 0.82
CA THR A 56 -4.15 8.30 2.24
C THR A 56 -5.13 7.32 2.87
N LEU A 57 -4.76 6.76 4.02
CA LEU A 57 -5.65 5.91 4.79
C LEU A 57 -6.34 6.72 5.89
N GLU A 58 -7.67 6.74 5.86
CA GLU A 58 -8.46 7.44 6.87
C GLU A 58 -8.84 6.54 8.04
N LYS A 59 -9.13 5.26 7.78
CA LYS A 59 -9.56 4.30 8.81
C LYS A 59 -9.07 2.90 8.52
N ARG A 60 -8.67 2.20 9.57
CA ARG A 60 -8.25 0.79 9.56
C ARG A 60 -8.97 0.02 10.65
N ALA A 61 -9.48 -1.16 10.32
CA ALA A 61 -9.89 -2.17 11.29
C ALA A 61 -8.95 -3.39 11.17
N LEU A 62 -8.59 -3.99 12.29
CA LEU A 62 -7.76 -5.20 12.33
C LEU A 62 -8.61 -6.36 12.81
N ASP A 63 -8.32 -7.56 12.30
CA ASP A 63 -8.99 -8.81 12.69
C ASP A 63 -10.53 -8.71 12.71
N ALA A 64 -11.09 -7.96 11.75
CA ALA A 64 -12.52 -7.61 11.71
C ALA A 64 -13.46 -8.78 11.38
N GLY A 65 -12.95 -10.02 11.34
CA GLY A 65 -13.76 -11.22 11.06
C GLY A 65 -14.33 -11.27 9.64
N LEU A 66 -13.59 -10.75 8.65
CA LEU A 66 -13.99 -10.85 7.24
C LEU A 66 -14.08 -12.33 6.83
N LYS A 67 -15.24 -12.71 6.27
CA LYS A 67 -15.49 -14.09 5.83
C LYS A 67 -14.90 -14.32 4.44
N ASP A 68 -14.38 -15.51 4.19
CA ASP A 68 -13.82 -15.89 2.88
C ASP A 68 -14.80 -15.72 1.72
N SER A 69 -16.10 -15.88 1.99
CA SER A 69 -17.16 -15.68 1.00
C SER A 69 -17.24 -14.25 0.46
N LEU A 70 -16.64 -13.27 1.13
CA LEU A 70 -16.54 -11.89 0.65
C LEU A 70 -15.58 -11.73 -0.54
N PHE A 71 -14.65 -12.67 -0.72
CA PHE A 71 -13.59 -12.58 -1.73
C PHE A 71 -13.95 -13.41 -2.97
N THR A 72 -15.11 -13.15 -3.56
CA THR A 72 -15.58 -13.80 -4.80
C THR A 72 -15.98 -12.79 -5.86
N GLU A 73 -15.90 -13.19 -7.14
CA GLU A 73 -16.34 -12.34 -8.25
C GLU A 73 -17.80 -11.92 -8.14
N THR A 74 -18.65 -12.80 -7.59
CA THR A 74 -20.07 -12.50 -7.37
C THR A 74 -20.27 -11.34 -6.40
N GLU A 75 -19.48 -11.26 -5.31
CA GLU A 75 -19.59 -10.14 -4.37
C GLU A 75 -19.10 -8.82 -4.99
N LEU A 76 -18.12 -8.85 -5.89
CA LEU A 76 -17.66 -7.67 -6.63
C LEU A 76 -18.76 -7.11 -7.57
N ALA A 77 -19.60 -7.97 -8.15
CA ALA A 77 -20.65 -7.56 -9.08
C ALA A 77 -21.90 -6.98 -8.38
N ARG A 78 -22.07 -7.18 -7.07
CA ARG A 78 -23.25 -6.73 -6.32
C ARG A 78 -23.28 -5.23 -6.04
N GLU A 79 -22.12 -4.58 -5.93
CA GLU A 79 -22.03 -3.13 -5.64
C GLU A 79 -22.39 -2.22 -6.83
N GLY A 80 -22.79 -2.79 -7.97
CA GLY A 80 -23.20 -2.04 -9.17
C GLY A 80 -24.68 -2.14 -9.55
N SER A 81 -25.54 -2.73 -8.71
CA SER A 81 -27.00 -2.92 -8.97
C SER A 81 -27.88 -2.00 -8.13
#